data_AF-A0A8H5L6N3-F1
#
_entry.id   AF-A0A8H5L6N3-F1
#
_cell.length_a   1.000
_cell.length_b   1.000
_cell.length_c   1.000
_cell.angle_alpha   90.00
_cell.angle_beta   90.00
_cell.angle_gamma   90.00
#
_symmetry.space_group_name_H-M   'P 1'
#
loop_
_entity.id
_entity.type
_entity.pdbx_description
1 polymer ?
#
loop_
_entity_poly.entity_id
_entity_poly.type
_entity_poly.pdbx_seq_one_letter_code
_entity_poly.pdbx_strand_id
1 'polypeptide(L)'
;MRLQILASALALSGSAAAFSDSWPLVMFSTSKFSDAPSNNHIQTRSQALEQVQDLLTSCPTDNYVLIAHEGVNAADLRRPNSMSNLHRAIGRKEIQGKFIVPEVVGESIDPPAIQDYIRRACYEQAKKVKPHFTVIKASTNEQDVIKQWEESEQWLNDSYTVLFVGTPSTKAKTAASKSEKTIYEPEFIEPLHMDLKRDVSGNAEKPGNATRDTRGLFEKYQFFTPGIFMGIIAAIVLFSLLGVGLRALASLEVSYGAFEKDMGPAAQKKQQ
;
A
#
# COMPACT_ATOMS: atom_id res chain seq x y z
N MET A 1 8.42 6.45 47.50
CA MET A 1 7.81 5.52 46.52
C MET A 1 7.22 6.34 45.38
N ARG A 2 7.28 5.82 44.14
CA ARG A 2 6.69 6.35 42.88
C ARG A 2 7.61 7.20 42.00
N LEU A 3 8.56 6.51 41.39
CA LEU A 3 9.24 6.92 40.15
C LEU A 3 8.93 5.88 39.06
N GLN A 4 7.68 5.68 38.67
CA GLN A 4 7.29 4.67 37.67
C GLN A 4 5.98 5.02 36.94
N ILE A 5 5.89 6.09 36.15
CA ILE A 5 4.72 6.32 35.25
C ILE A 5 5.09 6.87 33.85
N LEU A 6 6.34 6.81 33.38
CA LEU A 6 6.70 7.35 32.05
C LEU A 6 7.41 6.34 31.14
N ALA A 7 6.83 5.15 30.95
CA ALA A 7 7.40 4.14 30.06
C ALA A 7 6.37 3.31 29.27
N SER A 8 5.18 3.85 28.96
CA SER A 8 4.13 3.08 28.27
C SER A 8 3.59 3.69 26.96
N ALA A 9 4.17 4.77 26.43
CA ALA A 9 3.64 5.44 25.22
C ALA A 9 4.39 5.14 23.90
N LEU A 10 5.44 4.30 23.89
CA LEU A 10 6.24 4.01 22.68
C LEU A 10 6.09 2.58 22.12
N ALA A 11 5.18 1.75 22.62
CA ALA A 11 5.12 0.33 22.25
C ALA A 11 4.22 -0.02 21.04
N LEU A 12 3.68 0.94 20.29
CA LEU A 12 2.71 0.68 19.21
C LEU A 12 3.12 1.14 17.80
N SER A 13 4.35 1.58 17.58
CA SER A 13 4.90 1.67 16.21
C SER A 13 5.37 0.30 15.74
N GLY A 14 4.48 -0.70 15.76
CA GLY A 14 4.71 -1.92 15.02
C GLY A 14 4.61 -1.56 13.54
N SER A 15 5.74 -1.53 12.84
CA SER A 15 5.76 -1.39 11.39
C SER A 15 4.84 -2.47 10.82
N ALA A 16 3.66 -2.09 10.36
CA ALA A 16 2.78 -3.01 9.67
C ALA A 16 3.50 -3.41 8.38
N ALA A 17 4.08 -4.61 8.36
CA ALA A 17 4.58 -5.24 7.14
C ALA A 17 3.38 -5.69 6.31
N ALA A 18 2.53 -4.74 5.93
CA ALA A 18 1.41 -4.98 5.07
C ALA A 18 1.99 -5.22 3.67
N PHE A 19 1.79 -6.43 3.14
CA PHE A 19 2.16 -6.82 1.77
C PHE A 19 3.68 -7.01 1.50
N SER A 20 4.50 -7.34 2.51
CA SER A 20 5.88 -7.78 2.24
C SER A 20 5.94 -9.12 1.51
N ASP A 21 4.96 -9.98 1.77
CA ASP A 21 4.90 -11.36 1.29
C ASP A 21 3.89 -11.52 0.14
N SER A 22 3.42 -10.40 -0.43
CA SER A 22 2.60 -10.43 -1.63
C SER A 22 3.47 -10.51 -2.87
N TRP A 23 2.85 -10.91 -3.96
CA TRP A 23 3.51 -11.03 -5.25
C TRP A 23 2.55 -10.62 -6.38
N PRO A 24 3.08 -10.07 -7.48
CA PRO A 24 2.26 -9.66 -8.60
C PRO A 24 1.85 -10.81 -9.51
N LEU A 25 0.61 -10.75 -10.00
CA LEU A 25 0.06 -11.62 -11.03
C LEU A 25 -0.34 -10.78 -12.24
N VAL A 26 0.21 -11.09 -13.40
CA VAL A 26 -0.11 -10.39 -14.64
C VAL A 26 -0.38 -11.40 -15.74
N MET A 27 -1.53 -11.31 -16.37
CA MET A 27 -1.90 -12.12 -17.52
C MET A 27 -2.24 -11.21 -18.70
N PHE A 28 -1.68 -11.51 -19.85
CA PHE A 28 -2.00 -10.79 -21.09
C PHE A 28 -2.04 -11.74 -22.28
N SER A 29 -2.90 -11.43 -23.24
CA SER A 29 -3.15 -12.31 -24.40
C SER A 29 -3.33 -11.51 -25.69
N THR A 30 -2.94 -12.11 -26.81
CA THR A 30 -3.22 -11.56 -28.14
C THR A 30 -4.68 -11.69 -28.56
N SER A 31 -5.45 -12.48 -27.82
CA SER A 31 -6.90 -12.61 -28.02
C SER A 31 -7.68 -11.96 -26.87
N LYS A 32 -8.96 -11.66 -27.12
CA LYS A 32 -9.85 -11.12 -26.09
C LYS A 32 -10.34 -12.26 -25.21
N PHE A 33 -10.27 -12.05 -23.90
CA PHE A 33 -10.95 -12.85 -22.91
C PHE A 33 -11.97 -11.97 -22.18
N SER A 34 -12.94 -12.59 -21.50
CA SER A 34 -13.97 -11.88 -20.73
C SER A 34 -13.34 -10.89 -19.74
N ASP A 35 -13.94 -9.72 -19.55
CA ASP A 35 -13.45 -8.79 -18.53
C ASP A 35 -13.43 -9.49 -17.16
N ALA A 36 -12.33 -9.34 -16.43
CA ALA A 36 -12.20 -9.97 -15.13
C ALA A 36 -13.33 -9.47 -14.20
N PRO A 37 -14.00 -10.37 -13.46
CA PRO A 37 -15.17 -10.00 -12.65
C PRO A 37 -14.84 -9.00 -11.53
N SER A 38 -13.56 -8.82 -11.18
CA SER A 38 -13.11 -7.77 -10.27
C SER A 38 -11.77 -7.17 -10.70
N ASN A 39 -11.66 -5.84 -10.66
CA ASN A 39 -10.41 -5.09 -10.86
C ASN A 39 -9.70 -4.78 -9.53
N ASN A 40 -9.86 -5.65 -8.53
CA ASN A 40 -9.28 -5.42 -7.21
C ASN A 40 -7.75 -5.50 -7.28
N HIS A 41 -7.08 -4.46 -6.78
CA HIS A 41 -5.61 -4.39 -6.76
C HIS A 41 -4.98 -5.34 -5.73
N ILE A 42 -5.76 -5.82 -4.78
CA ILE A 42 -5.36 -6.75 -3.72
C ILE A 42 -6.32 -7.94 -3.77
N GLN A 43 -5.77 -9.15 -3.90
CA GLN A 43 -6.56 -10.38 -3.89
C GLN A 43 -5.85 -11.49 -3.11
N THR A 44 -6.61 -12.48 -2.66
CA THR A 44 -6.04 -13.72 -2.12
C THR A 44 -5.60 -14.67 -3.24
N ARG A 45 -4.65 -15.57 -2.98
CA ARG A 45 -4.22 -16.62 -3.93
C ARG A 45 -5.41 -17.35 -4.57
N SER A 46 -6.42 -17.73 -3.79
CA SER A 46 -7.58 -18.48 -4.29
C SER A 46 -8.44 -17.65 -5.25
N GLN A 47 -8.72 -16.38 -4.91
CA GLN A 47 -9.50 -15.48 -5.76
C GLN A 47 -8.78 -15.19 -7.09
N ALA A 48 -7.48 -14.90 -7.02
CA ALA A 48 -6.68 -14.62 -8.20
C ALA A 48 -6.57 -15.87 -9.11
N LEU A 49 -6.42 -17.06 -8.52
CA LEU A 49 -6.38 -18.32 -9.26
C LEU A 49 -7.74 -18.65 -9.90
N GLU A 50 -8.84 -18.47 -9.19
CA GLU A 50 -10.20 -18.69 -9.71
C GLU A 50 -10.46 -17.80 -10.93
N GLN A 51 -10.05 -16.52 -10.87
CA GLN A 51 -10.17 -15.60 -12.01
C GLN A 51 -9.31 -16.04 -13.20
N VAL A 52 -8.05 -16.42 -12.97
CA VAL A 52 -7.20 -16.96 -14.05
C VAL A 52 -7.83 -18.22 -14.66
N GLN A 53 -8.34 -19.12 -13.81
CA GLN A 53 -8.99 -20.35 -14.25
C GLN A 53 -10.23 -20.08 -15.10
N ASP A 54 -11.08 -19.14 -14.68
CA ASP A 54 -12.27 -18.69 -15.40
C ASP A 54 -11.91 -18.11 -16.78
N LEU A 55 -10.92 -17.22 -16.84
CA LEU A 55 -10.46 -16.64 -18.10
C LEU A 55 -9.88 -17.69 -19.06
N LEU A 56 -9.20 -18.70 -18.52
CA LEU A 56 -8.64 -19.81 -19.28
C LEU A 56 -9.68 -20.85 -19.72
N THR A 57 -10.90 -20.86 -19.15
CA THR A 57 -11.97 -21.77 -19.60
C THR A 57 -12.41 -21.52 -21.04
N SER A 58 -12.06 -20.38 -21.65
CA SER A 58 -12.34 -20.10 -23.06
C SER A 58 -11.22 -20.53 -24.02
N CYS A 59 -10.10 -21.01 -23.48
CA CYS A 59 -8.85 -21.34 -24.20
C CYS A 59 -8.54 -20.35 -25.33
N PRO A 60 -8.23 -19.09 -24.97
CA PRO A 60 -8.13 -17.97 -25.90
C PRO A 60 -7.11 -18.19 -27.03
N THR A 61 -5.99 -18.84 -26.73
CA THR A 61 -4.84 -19.00 -27.64
C THR A 61 -4.30 -20.43 -27.65
N ASP A 62 -3.38 -20.71 -28.58
CA ASP A 62 -2.74 -22.02 -28.74
C ASP A 62 -1.44 -22.16 -27.93
N ASN A 63 -0.71 -21.05 -27.77
CA ASN A 63 0.54 -20.99 -27.02
C ASN A 63 0.31 -20.34 -25.65
N TYR A 64 0.85 -20.95 -24.60
CA TYR A 64 0.80 -20.42 -23.24
C TYR A 64 2.21 -20.34 -22.70
N VAL A 65 2.61 -19.17 -22.19
CA VAL A 65 3.95 -18.95 -21.62
C VAL A 65 3.78 -18.54 -20.16
N LEU A 66 4.28 -19.37 -19.26
CA LEU A 66 4.27 -19.18 -17.82
C LEU A 66 5.63 -18.62 -17.41
N ILE A 67 5.68 -17.38 -16.92
CA ILE A 67 6.90 -16.72 -16.50
C ILE A 67 6.85 -16.53 -14.98
N ALA A 68 7.63 -17.32 -14.25
CA ALA A 68 7.84 -17.11 -12.82
C ALA A 68 9.08 -16.23 -12.62
N HIS A 69 8.92 -15.04 -12.06
CA HIS A 69 10.03 -14.14 -11.79
C HIS A 69 10.30 -14.03 -10.30
N GLU A 70 11.52 -14.35 -9.90
CA GLU A 70 11.93 -14.32 -8.49
C GLU A 70 12.16 -12.88 -7.99
N GLY A 71 11.71 -12.59 -6.76
CA GLY A 71 12.03 -11.36 -6.03
C GLY A 71 11.27 -10.11 -6.48
N VAL A 72 10.19 -10.26 -7.23
CA VAL A 72 9.41 -9.14 -7.79
C VAL A 72 8.28 -8.76 -6.85
N ASN A 73 8.11 -7.47 -6.63
CA ASN A 73 6.98 -6.93 -5.88
C ASN A 73 6.09 -6.04 -6.78
N ALA A 74 4.89 -5.71 -6.31
CA ALA A 74 4.00 -4.74 -6.95
C ALA A 74 4.65 -3.37 -7.22
N ALA A 75 5.60 -2.93 -6.38
CA ALA A 75 6.34 -1.70 -6.62
C ALA A 75 7.11 -1.72 -7.95
N ASP A 76 7.66 -2.88 -8.33
CA ASP A 76 8.41 -3.05 -9.57
C ASP A 76 7.49 -3.06 -10.80
N LEU A 77 6.23 -3.50 -10.65
CA LEU A 77 5.20 -3.35 -11.67
C LEU A 77 4.74 -1.90 -11.85
N ARG A 78 4.75 -1.09 -10.79
CA ARG A 78 4.31 0.31 -10.86
C ARG A 78 5.37 1.19 -11.52
N ARG A 79 6.66 0.84 -11.41
CA ARG A 79 7.76 1.59 -12.00
C ARG A 79 8.04 1.12 -13.44
N PRO A 80 7.86 1.97 -14.46
CA PRO A 80 8.06 1.57 -15.85
C PRO A 80 9.51 1.17 -16.16
N ASN A 81 10.48 1.67 -15.40
CA ASN A 81 11.90 1.40 -15.59
C ASN A 81 12.36 0.07 -14.95
N SER A 82 11.71 -0.37 -13.87
CA SER A 82 12.11 -1.59 -13.13
C SER A 82 11.76 -2.87 -13.90
N MET A 83 10.75 -2.84 -14.77
CA MET A 83 10.31 -3.98 -15.57
C MET A 83 10.04 -3.60 -17.03
N SER A 84 11.02 -2.98 -17.68
CA SER A 84 10.86 -2.42 -19.03
C SER A 84 10.40 -3.46 -20.07
N ASN A 85 10.88 -4.70 -19.99
CA ASN A 85 10.50 -5.79 -20.91
C ASN A 85 9.03 -6.21 -20.73
N LEU A 86 8.58 -6.40 -19.49
CA LEU A 86 7.19 -6.74 -19.19
C LEU A 86 6.24 -5.60 -19.61
N HIS A 87 6.57 -4.36 -19.28
CA HIS A 87 5.79 -3.18 -19.69
C HIS A 87 5.72 -3.06 -21.21
N ARG A 88 6.85 -3.29 -21.90
CA ARG A 88 6.90 -3.31 -23.36
C ARG A 88 6.02 -4.42 -23.93
N ALA A 89 6.04 -5.62 -23.36
CA ALA A 89 5.23 -6.75 -23.80
C ALA A 89 3.73 -6.48 -23.64
N ILE A 90 3.31 -5.94 -22.49
CA ILE A 90 1.90 -5.57 -22.22
C ILE A 90 1.45 -4.39 -23.11
N GLY A 91 2.37 -3.50 -23.47
CA GLY A 91 2.12 -2.33 -24.30
C GLY A 91 2.05 -2.59 -25.80
N ARG A 92 2.32 -3.82 -26.27
CA ARG A 92 2.26 -4.15 -27.70
C ARG A 92 0.82 -4.02 -28.23
N LYS A 93 0.67 -3.61 -29.50
CA LYS A 93 -0.64 -3.37 -30.11
C LYS A 93 -1.44 -4.65 -30.36
N GLU A 94 -0.76 -5.79 -30.43
CA GLU A 94 -1.40 -7.09 -30.65
C GLU A 94 -2.12 -7.62 -29.41
N ILE A 95 -1.84 -7.06 -28.22
CA ILE A 95 -2.44 -7.50 -26.96
C ILE A 95 -3.86 -6.96 -26.84
N GLN A 96 -4.84 -7.86 -26.78
CA GLN A 96 -6.25 -7.53 -26.71
C GLN A 96 -6.88 -7.79 -25.33
N GLY A 97 -6.34 -8.75 -24.56
CA GLY A 97 -6.79 -9.08 -23.22
C GLY A 97 -5.71 -8.79 -22.18
N LYS A 98 -6.09 -8.15 -21.06
CA LYS A 98 -5.19 -7.81 -19.95
C LYS A 98 -5.88 -8.06 -18.61
N PHE A 99 -5.18 -8.70 -17.70
CA PHE A 99 -5.61 -8.93 -16.33
C PHE A 99 -4.40 -8.74 -15.40
N ILE A 100 -4.48 -7.80 -14.47
CA ILE A 100 -3.35 -7.41 -13.62
C ILE A 100 -3.84 -7.33 -12.18
N VAL A 101 -3.20 -8.11 -11.31
CA VAL A 101 -3.36 -8.04 -9.86
C VAL A 101 -2.00 -7.71 -9.25
N PRO A 102 -1.75 -6.46 -8.84
CA PRO A 102 -0.46 -6.06 -8.28
C PRO A 102 -0.09 -6.81 -7.00
N GLU A 103 -1.05 -7.04 -6.11
CA GLU A 103 -0.80 -7.63 -4.79
C GLU A 103 -1.64 -8.91 -4.61
N VAL A 104 -1.04 -10.08 -4.83
CA VAL A 104 -1.65 -11.36 -4.44
C VAL A 104 -1.09 -11.82 -3.11
N VAL A 105 -1.96 -12.03 -2.13
CA VAL A 105 -1.59 -12.45 -0.77
C VAL A 105 -1.60 -13.96 -0.67
N GLY A 106 -0.52 -14.51 -0.12
CA GLY A 106 -0.32 -15.93 0.12
C GLY A 106 0.87 -16.48 -0.66
N GLU A 107 1.07 -17.80 -0.58
CA GLU A 107 2.13 -18.46 -1.32
C GLU A 107 1.97 -18.25 -2.83
N SER A 108 3.10 -18.08 -3.53
CA SER A 108 3.12 -17.95 -4.99
C SER A 108 2.53 -19.19 -5.66
N ILE A 109 1.97 -18.99 -6.84
CA ILE A 109 1.40 -20.08 -7.63
C ILE A 109 2.47 -21.09 -8.04
N ASP A 110 2.16 -22.38 -7.87
CA ASP A 110 2.95 -23.50 -8.39
C ASP A 110 2.82 -23.60 -9.92
N PRO A 111 3.87 -23.33 -10.68
CA PRO A 111 3.78 -23.30 -12.14
C PRO A 111 3.39 -24.64 -12.78
N PRO A 112 3.86 -25.81 -12.28
CA PRO A 112 3.40 -27.11 -12.79
C PRO A 112 1.88 -27.31 -12.64
N ALA A 113 1.30 -26.85 -11.52
CA ALA A 113 -0.12 -27.00 -11.27
C ALA A 113 -0.97 -26.21 -12.28
N ILE A 114 -0.52 -25.01 -12.66
CA ILE A 114 -1.18 -24.23 -13.72
C ILE A 114 -0.96 -24.86 -15.08
N GLN A 115 0.24 -25.35 -15.38
CA GLN A 115 0.53 -26.02 -16.64
C GLN A 115 -0.41 -27.22 -16.87
N ASP A 116 -0.64 -28.01 -15.82
CA ASP A 116 -1.56 -29.13 -15.85
C ASP A 116 -3.03 -28.69 -15.92
N TYR A 117 -3.40 -27.58 -15.28
CA TYR A 117 -4.73 -26.98 -15.44
C TYR A 117 -4.99 -26.56 -16.89
N ILE A 118 -4.08 -25.79 -17.51
CA ILE A 118 -4.20 -25.34 -18.90
C ILE A 118 -4.32 -26.53 -19.85
N ARG A 119 -3.49 -27.56 -19.66
CA ARG A 119 -3.53 -28.77 -20.48
C ARG A 119 -4.90 -29.46 -20.38
N ARG A 120 -5.46 -29.57 -19.18
CA ARG A 120 -6.78 -30.20 -18.97
C ARG A 120 -7.93 -29.35 -19.53
N ALA A 121 -8.00 -28.07 -19.16
CA ALA A 121 -9.07 -27.17 -19.58
C ALA A 121 -9.15 -27.02 -21.11
N CYS A 122 -8.00 -26.97 -21.79
CA CYS A 122 -7.98 -26.87 -23.25
C CYS A 122 -8.11 -28.21 -23.98
N TYR A 123 -7.76 -29.32 -23.34
CA TYR A 123 -8.05 -30.64 -23.87
C TYR A 123 -9.56 -30.90 -23.95
N GLU A 124 -10.33 -30.44 -22.96
CA GLU A 124 -11.79 -30.52 -22.96
C GLU A 124 -12.42 -29.77 -24.14
N GLN A 125 -11.74 -28.75 -24.67
CA GLN A 125 -12.16 -28.00 -25.86
C GLN A 125 -11.56 -28.54 -27.17
N ALA A 126 -10.97 -29.73 -27.14
CA ALA A 126 -10.29 -30.36 -28.27
C ALA A 126 -9.14 -29.52 -28.88
N LYS A 127 -8.56 -28.56 -28.15
CA LYS A 127 -7.40 -27.77 -28.58
C LYS A 127 -6.09 -28.38 -28.09
N LYS A 128 -5.13 -28.57 -28.99
CA LYS A 128 -3.77 -29.03 -28.65
C LYS A 128 -2.91 -27.82 -28.25
N VAL A 129 -2.86 -27.55 -26.94
CA VAL A 129 -2.07 -26.44 -26.39
C VAL A 129 -0.67 -26.88 -25.97
N LYS A 130 0.31 -25.98 -26.10
CA LYS A 130 1.69 -26.20 -25.66
C LYS A 130 2.05 -25.19 -24.59
N PRO A 131 1.81 -25.50 -23.30
CA PRO A 131 2.22 -24.60 -22.23
C PRO A 131 3.73 -24.74 -21.98
N HIS A 132 4.46 -23.62 -22.11
CA HIS A 132 5.88 -23.48 -21.79
C HIS A 132 6.04 -22.78 -20.44
N PHE A 133 7.01 -23.23 -19.64
CA PHE A 133 7.30 -22.64 -18.34
C PHE A 133 8.76 -22.18 -18.27
N THR A 134 8.95 -20.93 -17.88
CA THR A 134 10.26 -20.31 -17.71
C THR A 134 10.35 -19.68 -16.31
N VAL A 135 11.46 -19.93 -15.63
CA VAL A 135 11.81 -19.24 -14.37
C VAL A 135 12.88 -18.21 -14.65
N ILE A 136 12.58 -16.95 -14.35
CA ILE A 136 13.54 -15.85 -14.35
C ILE A 136 14.08 -15.72 -12.93
N LYS A 137 15.32 -16.13 -12.74
CA LYS A 137 15.98 -16.09 -11.44
C LYS A 137 16.42 -14.68 -11.08
N ALA A 138 16.33 -14.34 -9.80
CA ALA A 138 16.79 -13.06 -9.27
C ALA A 138 18.33 -12.96 -9.39
N SER A 139 18.80 -12.08 -10.27
CA SER A 139 20.23 -11.81 -10.48
C SER A 139 20.61 -10.39 -10.02
N THR A 140 21.85 -10.22 -9.59
CA THR A 140 22.45 -8.90 -9.36
C THR A 140 22.87 -8.22 -10.67
N ASN A 141 22.95 -9.00 -11.75
CA ASN A 141 23.28 -8.55 -13.08
C ASN A 141 21.99 -8.44 -13.90
N GLU A 142 21.58 -7.21 -14.21
CA GLU A 142 20.35 -6.93 -14.96
C GLU A 142 20.37 -7.56 -16.36
N GLN A 143 21.55 -7.64 -16.99
CA GLN A 143 21.69 -8.23 -18.32
C GLN A 143 21.34 -9.72 -18.33
N ASP A 144 21.56 -10.45 -17.23
CA ASP A 144 21.19 -11.87 -17.13
C ASP A 144 19.67 -12.05 -17.01
N VAL A 145 18.99 -11.11 -16.35
CA VAL A 145 17.52 -11.10 -16.26
C VAL A 145 16.91 -10.79 -17.63
N ILE A 146 17.49 -9.83 -18.36
CA ILE A 146 17.06 -9.46 -19.71
C ILE A 146 17.22 -10.65 -20.66
N LYS A 147 18.36 -11.34 -20.65
CA LYS A 147 18.58 -12.53 -21.50
C LYS A 147 17.58 -13.64 -21.23
N GLN A 148 17.30 -13.95 -19.96
CA GLN A 148 16.30 -14.96 -19.59
C GLN A 148 14.89 -14.56 -20.07
N TRP A 149 14.55 -13.27 -20.04
CA TRP A 149 13.31 -12.78 -20.62
C TRP A 149 13.30 -12.96 -22.15
N GLU A 150 14.35 -12.55 -22.85
CA GLU A 150 14.47 -12.68 -24.31
C GLU A 150 14.36 -14.14 -24.76
N GLU A 151 14.97 -15.06 -24.03
CA GLU A 151 14.83 -16.51 -24.26
C GLU A 151 13.38 -17.00 -24.11
N SER A 152 12.58 -16.38 -23.23
CA SER A 152 11.15 -16.71 -23.10
C SER A 152 10.32 -16.21 -24.28
N GLU A 153 10.75 -15.13 -24.94
CA GLU A 153 10.02 -14.55 -26.08
C GLU A 153 10.00 -15.47 -27.30
N GLN A 154 10.95 -16.41 -27.42
CA GLN A 154 10.98 -17.38 -28.53
C GLN A 154 9.70 -18.24 -28.61
N TRP A 155 8.95 -18.36 -27.51
CA TRP A 155 7.71 -19.15 -27.42
C TRP A 155 6.45 -18.32 -27.71
N LEU A 156 6.60 -17.01 -27.94
CA LEU A 156 5.51 -16.10 -28.28
C LEU A 156 5.28 -16.10 -29.80
N ASN A 157 4.54 -17.10 -30.30
CA ASN A 157 4.20 -17.22 -31.71
C ASN A 157 2.70 -17.02 -31.97
N ASP A 158 2.36 -16.40 -33.12
CA ASP A 158 1.00 -16.07 -33.61
C ASP A 158 -0.03 -15.70 -32.51
N SER A 159 -0.71 -16.71 -31.95
CA SER A 159 -1.63 -16.57 -30.82
C SER A 159 -0.96 -17.04 -29.52
N TYR A 160 -0.82 -16.14 -28.54
CA TYR A 160 -0.19 -16.47 -27.26
C TYR A 160 -0.86 -15.79 -26.08
N THR A 161 -0.80 -16.46 -24.94
CA THR A 161 -1.19 -15.93 -23.63
C THR A 161 -0.01 -16.08 -22.68
N VAL A 162 0.39 -14.98 -22.06
CA VAL A 162 1.47 -14.96 -21.06
C VAL A 162 0.86 -14.82 -19.69
N LEU A 163 1.29 -15.68 -18.77
CA LEU A 163 1.00 -15.57 -17.34
C LEU A 163 2.31 -15.33 -16.59
N PHE A 164 2.45 -14.11 -16.09
CA PHE A 164 3.57 -13.67 -15.28
C PHE A 164 3.21 -13.72 -13.80
N VAL A 165 4.08 -14.33 -13.01
CA VAL A 165 3.88 -14.59 -11.58
C VAL A 165 5.14 -14.19 -10.82
N GLY A 166 5.01 -13.30 -9.84
CA GLY A 166 6.06 -13.05 -8.86
C GLY A 166 6.23 -14.25 -7.92
N THR A 167 7.47 -14.65 -7.67
CA THR A 167 7.80 -15.72 -6.72
C THR A 167 8.80 -15.19 -5.69
N PRO A 168 8.75 -15.66 -4.43
CA PRO A 168 9.74 -15.26 -3.44
C PRO A 168 11.14 -15.68 -3.89
N SER A 169 12.13 -14.79 -3.73
CA SER A 169 13.50 -15.06 -4.16
C SER A 169 14.08 -16.29 -3.45
N THR A 170 14.70 -17.19 -4.21
CA THR A 170 15.40 -18.34 -3.64
C THR A 170 16.59 -17.91 -2.77
N LYS A 171 17.21 -16.75 -3.05
CA LYS A 171 18.25 -16.14 -2.20
C LYS A 171 17.68 -15.64 -0.86
N ALA A 172 16.44 -15.15 -0.87
CA ALA A 172 15.73 -14.77 0.35
C ALA A 172 15.38 -16.00 1.20
N LYS A 173 15.16 -17.19 0.61
CA LYS A 173 14.96 -18.44 1.40
C LYS A 173 16.21 -18.86 2.18
N THR A 174 17.42 -18.62 1.66
CA THR A 174 18.67 -18.90 2.37
C THR A 174 19.03 -17.82 3.41
N ALA A 175 18.58 -16.57 3.18
CA ALA A 175 18.76 -15.45 4.11
C ALA A 175 17.65 -15.37 5.20
N ALA A 176 16.45 -15.89 4.94
CA ALA A 176 15.35 -15.98 5.90
C ALA A 176 15.68 -16.87 7.11
N SER A 177 16.66 -17.77 6.96
CA SER A 177 17.22 -18.53 8.08
C SER A 177 18.27 -17.77 8.90
N LYS A 178 18.69 -16.54 8.53
CA LYS A 178 19.75 -15.85 9.29
C LYS A 178 19.85 -14.31 9.27
N SER A 179 19.05 -13.54 8.54
CA SER A 179 19.19 -12.07 8.62
C SER A 179 17.92 -11.31 8.25
N GLU A 180 17.49 -10.47 9.18
CA GLU A 180 16.80 -9.18 9.03
C GLU A 180 15.81 -9.06 7.86
N LYS A 181 14.53 -9.26 8.21
CA LYS A 181 13.34 -8.89 7.44
C LYS A 181 13.57 -7.53 6.76
N THR A 182 13.76 -7.55 5.45
CA THR A 182 13.88 -6.35 4.63
C THR A 182 12.62 -5.53 4.87
N ILE A 183 12.77 -4.37 5.53
CA ILE A 183 11.64 -3.52 5.89
C ILE A 183 11.06 -2.97 4.59
N TYR A 184 9.89 -3.46 4.22
CA TYR A 184 9.07 -2.87 3.17
C TYR A 184 8.73 -1.44 3.60
N GLU A 185 9.32 -0.46 2.92
CA GLU A 185 8.97 0.95 3.07
C GLU A 185 7.90 1.26 2.02
N PRO A 186 6.64 1.43 2.43
CA PRO A 186 5.60 1.86 1.50
C PRO A 186 5.92 3.26 1.00
N GLU A 187 6.33 3.41 -0.25
CA GLU A 187 6.25 4.69 -0.96
C GLU A 187 4.77 5.00 -1.20
N PHE A 188 4.12 5.61 -0.21
CA PHE A 188 2.82 6.24 -0.41
C PHE A 188 3.04 7.42 -1.37
N ILE A 189 2.50 7.32 -2.58
CA ILE A 189 2.27 8.51 -3.41
C ILE A 189 1.49 9.47 -2.50
N GLU A 190 2.03 10.67 -2.25
CA GLU A 190 1.26 11.76 -1.64
C GLU A 190 -0.13 11.74 -2.27
N PRO A 191 -1.21 11.65 -1.47
CA PRO A 191 -2.54 11.38 -2.00
C PRO A 191 -2.78 12.34 -3.16
N LEU A 192 -2.84 11.78 -4.38
CA LEU A 192 -3.22 12.48 -5.59
C LEU A 192 -4.49 13.25 -5.20
N HIS A 193 -4.36 14.58 -5.14
CA HIS A 193 -5.43 15.47 -4.76
C HIS A 193 -6.55 15.24 -5.76
N MET A 194 -7.52 14.39 -5.40
CA MET A 194 -8.70 14.14 -6.21
C MET A 194 -9.64 15.34 -6.02
N ASP A 195 -9.23 16.48 -6.59
CA ASP A 195 -10.17 17.55 -6.85
C ASP A 195 -11.12 17.04 -7.92
N LEU A 196 -12.30 16.62 -7.48
CA LEU A 196 -13.43 16.36 -8.36
C LEU A 196 -13.79 17.70 -8.99
N LYS A 197 -13.18 17.99 -10.15
CA LYS A 197 -13.38 19.20 -10.94
C LYS A 197 -14.86 19.28 -11.31
N ARG A 198 -15.65 19.94 -10.47
CA ARG A 198 -17.01 20.34 -10.80
C ARG A 198 -16.86 21.33 -11.94
N ASP A 199 -17.04 20.84 -13.16
CA ASP A 199 -16.96 21.60 -14.39
C ASP A 199 -17.99 22.74 -14.34
N VAL A 200 -17.57 23.89 -13.83
CA VAL A 200 -18.24 25.16 -14.06
C VAL A 200 -17.57 25.70 -15.32
N SER A 201 -18.12 25.29 -16.46
CA SER A 201 -17.78 25.88 -17.74
C SER A 201 -18.05 27.40 -17.67
N GLY A 202 -16.98 28.18 -17.67
CA GLY A 202 -17.02 29.63 -17.60
C GLY A 202 -15.73 30.24 -18.14
N ASN A 203 -15.72 30.47 -19.45
CA ASN A 203 -14.82 31.33 -20.22
C ASN A 203 -13.30 31.15 -20.05
N ALA A 204 -12.69 30.58 -21.09
CA ALA A 204 -11.26 30.73 -21.36
C ALA A 204 -10.96 32.19 -21.74
N GLU A 205 -10.31 32.94 -20.85
CA GLU A 205 -9.70 34.23 -21.18
C GLU A 205 -8.21 34.08 -21.56
N LYS A 206 -7.83 34.89 -22.56
CA LYS A 206 -6.55 34.94 -23.27
C LYS A 206 -5.35 35.34 -22.38
N PRO A 207 -4.12 34.99 -22.76
CA PRO A 207 -2.92 35.31 -21.99
C PRO A 207 -2.54 36.79 -22.19
N GLY A 208 -2.58 37.56 -21.10
CA GLY A 208 -2.13 38.95 -21.07
C GLY A 208 -1.76 39.38 -19.65
N ASN A 209 -0.47 39.59 -19.43
CA ASN A 209 0.23 40.31 -18.36
C ASN A 209 -0.36 40.37 -16.93
N ALA A 210 0.47 39.92 -15.97
CA ALA A 210 0.29 39.89 -14.52
C ALA A 210 -0.84 38.96 -14.04
N THR A 211 -0.53 37.67 -14.00
CA THR A 211 -1.37 36.60 -13.45
C THR A 211 -1.78 36.91 -12.02
N ARG A 212 -3.03 37.38 -11.83
CA ARG A 212 -3.72 37.26 -10.55
C ARG A 212 -3.84 35.78 -10.24
N ASP A 213 -3.28 35.36 -9.11
CA ASP A 213 -3.38 33.99 -8.62
C ASP A 213 -4.86 33.66 -8.36
N THR A 214 -5.46 32.81 -9.20
CA THR A 214 -6.86 32.38 -9.11
C THR A 214 -7.07 31.19 -8.18
N ARG A 215 -6.00 30.73 -7.52
CA ARG A 215 -6.07 29.67 -6.51
C ARG A 215 -6.96 30.08 -5.33
N GLY A 216 -7.67 29.10 -4.79
CA GLY A 216 -8.56 29.31 -3.64
C GLY A 216 -7.80 29.87 -2.44
N LEU A 217 -8.48 30.60 -1.55
CA LEU A 217 -7.84 31.23 -0.38
C LEU A 217 -7.07 30.20 0.49
N PHE A 218 -7.55 28.96 0.52
CA PHE A 218 -6.95 27.83 1.25
C PHE A 218 -5.80 27.13 0.52
N GLU A 219 -5.62 27.39 -0.78
CA GLU A 219 -4.46 26.92 -1.54
C GLU A 219 -3.30 27.93 -1.47
N LYS A 220 -3.64 29.22 -1.36
CA LYS A 220 -2.64 30.30 -1.25
C LYS A 220 -2.02 30.40 0.13
N TYR A 221 -2.78 30.08 1.18
CA TYR A 221 -2.35 30.21 2.57
C TYR A 221 -2.53 28.91 3.33
N GLN A 222 -1.43 28.35 3.81
CA GLN A 222 -1.42 27.22 4.73
C GLN A 222 -1.73 27.71 6.15
N PHE A 223 -3.02 27.82 6.49
CA PHE A 223 -3.46 28.34 7.78
C PHE A 223 -3.13 27.42 8.97
N PHE A 224 -3.08 26.10 8.74
CA PHE A 224 -2.78 25.10 9.77
C PHE A 224 -1.63 24.23 9.30
N THR A 225 -0.40 24.70 9.51
CA THR A 225 0.77 23.84 9.34
C THR A 225 0.69 22.69 10.36
N PRO A 226 1.22 21.50 10.05
CA PRO A 226 1.25 20.37 10.99
C PRO A 226 1.83 20.76 12.36
N GLY A 227 2.82 21.65 12.38
CA GLY A 227 3.42 22.19 13.60
C GLY A 227 2.49 23.10 14.42
N ILE A 228 1.77 24.03 13.77
CA ILE A 228 0.79 24.88 14.46
C ILE A 228 -0.34 24.04 15.04
N PHE A 229 -0.83 23.05 14.29
CA PHE A 229 -1.90 22.16 14.76
C PHE A 229 -1.48 21.36 15.99
N MET A 230 -0.32 20.72 15.96
CA MET A 230 0.23 20.01 17.12
C MET A 230 0.50 20.95 18.30
N GLY A 231 0.97 22.17 18.03
CA GLY A 231 1.19 23.19 19.05
C GLY A 231 -0.10 23.64 19.74
N ILE A 232 -1.19 23.82 19.00
CA ILE A 232 -2.50 24.17 19.56
C ILE A 232 -3.03 23.03 20.44
N ILE A 233 -2.91 21.77 20.01
CA ILE A 233 -3.33 20.61 20.81
C ILE A 233 -2.54 20.54 22.12
N ALA A 234 -1.21 20.70 22.06
CA ALA A 234 -0.36 20.72 23.25
C ALA A 234 -0.70 21.91 24.18
N ALA A 235 -0.95 23.09 23.62
CA ALA A 235 -1.33 24.28 24.37
C ALA A 235 -2.65 24.08 25.12
N ILE A 236 -3.66 23.49 24.48
CA ILE A 236 -4.95 23.20 25.14
C ILE A 236 -4.75 22.30 26.36
N VAL A 237 -3.92 21.26 26.25
CA VAL A 237 -3.61 20.37 27.39
C VAL A 237 -2.91 21.15 28.50
N LEU A 238 -1.88 21.95 28.17
CA LEU A 238 -1.16 22.75 29.17
C LEU A 238 -2.05 23.78 29.87
N PHE A 239 -2.90 24.49 29.12
CA PHE A 239 -3.83 25.47 29.68
C PHE A 239 -4.91 24.82 30.54
N SER A 240 -5.33 23.59 30.23
CA SER A 240 -6.26 22.85 31.08
C SER A 240 -5.66 22.52 32.45
N LEU A 241 -4.40 22.06 32.48
CA LEU A 241 -3.66 21.76 33.71
C LEU A 241 -3.39 23.03 34.52
N LEU A 242 -2.97 24.10 33.84
CA LEU A 242 -2.78 25.41 34.47
C LEU A 242 -4.09 25.93 35.07
N GLY A 243 -5.21 25.79 34.36
CA GLY A 243 -6.53 26.21 34.83
C GLY A 243 -6.97 25.48 36.10
N VAL A 244 -6.74 24.17 36.17
CA VAL A 244 -7.00 23.39 37.40
C VAL A 244 -6.07 23.84 38.53
N GLY A 245 -4.79 24.08 38.25
CA GLY A 245 -3.82 24.58 39.23
C GLY A 245 -4.20 25.93 39.81
N LEU A 246 -4.62 26.88 38.98
CA LEU A 246 -5.08 28.21 39.42
C LEU A 246 -6.35 28.12 40.27
N ARG A 247 -7.30 27.23 39.92
CA ARG A 247 -8.51 27.00 40.73
C ARG A 247 -8.17 26.42 42.11
N ALA A 248 -7.21 25.50 42.17
CA ALA A 248 -6.74 24.94 43.44
C ALA A 248 -6.08 26.02 44.32
N LEU A 249 -5.23 26.86 43.74
CA LEU A 249 -4.59 27.97 44.47
C LEU A 249 -5.61 29.02 44.94
N ALA A 250 -6.59 29.35 44.12
CA ALA A 250 -7.64 30.30 44.48
C ALA A 250 -8.58 29.77 45.58
N SER A 251 -8.66 28.45 45.78
CA SER A 251 -9.49 27.83 46.82
C SER A 251 -8.83 27.78 48.20
N LEU A 252 -7.59 28.26 48.33
CA LEU A 252 -6.89 28.31 49.62
C LEU A 252 -7.46 29.43 50.48
N GLU A 253 -8.39 29.08 51.37
CA GLU A 253 -8.85 29.94 52.43
C GLU A 253 -7.93 29.82 53.65
N VAL A 254 -7.56 30.95 54.24
CA VAL A 254 -6.81 30.97 55.50
C VAL A 254 -7.82 30.84 56.63
N SER A 255 -7.66 29.81 57.48
CA SER A 255 -8.51 29.64 58.66
C SER A 255 -8.09 30.64 59.74
N TYR A 256 -8.73 31.81 59.73
CA TYR A 256 -8.50 32.85 60.74
C TYR A 256 -8.98 32.44 62.15
N GLY A 257 -9.86 31.43 62.27
CA GLY A 257 -10.30 30.88 63.55
C GLY A 257 -9.21 30.19 64.36
N ALA A 258 -8.11 29.75 63.73
CA ALA A 258 -6.94 29.20 64.45
C ALA A 258 -6.03 30.29 65.03
N PHE A 259 -6.20 31.54 64.59
CA PHE A 259 -5.50 32.71 65.13
C PHE A 259 -6.37 33.52 66.10
N GLU A 260 -7.67 33.26 66.14
CA GLU A 260 -8.52 33.75 67.22
C GLU A 260 -8.26 32.91 68.49
N LYS A 261 -7.87 33.62 69.55
CA LYS A 261 -7.61 33.02 70.85
C LYS A 261 -8.94 32.53 71.43
N ASP A 262 -9.24 31.25 71.26
CA ASP A 262 -10.35 30.60 71.94
C ASP A 262 -10.32 30.93 73.43
N MET A 263 -11.32 31.73 73.82
CA MET A 263 -12.04 31.78 75.08
C MET A 263 -11.52 30.82 76.16
N GLY A 264 -10.35 31.13 76.73
CA GLY A 264 -9.96 30.56 78.02
C GLY A 264 -11.07 30.82 79.06
N PRO A 265 -11.18 30.02 80.12
CA PRO A 265 -12.32 29.97 81.06
C PRO A 265 -12.70 31.30 81.74
N ALA A 266 -11.92 32.38 81.52
CA ALA A 266 -12.25 33.74 81.90
C ALA A 266 -13.35 34.41 81.04
N ALA A 267 -13.61 33.94 79.82
CA ALA A 267 -14.58 34.59 78.92
C ALA A 267 -16.04 34.16 79.15
N GLN A 268 -16.28 32.99 79.75
CA GLN A 268 -17.63 32.53 80.10
C GLN A 268 -18.24 33.25 81.32
N LYS A 269 -17.45 34.01 82.09
CA LYS A 269 -17.93 34.71 83.29
C LYS A 269 -18.57 36.08 83.05
N LYS A 270 -18.67 36.56 81.80
CA LYS A 270 -19.23 37.89 81.48
C LYS A 270 -20.64 37.89 80.87
N GLN A 271 -21.29 36.74 80.72
CA GLN A 271 -22.64 36.63 80.16
C GLN A 271 -23.72 36.21 81.18
N GLN A 272 -23.44 36.34 82.48
CA GLN A 272 -24.42 36.11 83.52
C GLN A 272 -24.62 37.37 84.36
#